data_AF-A0A7W1HQF3-F1
#
_entry.id   AF-A0A7W1HQF3-F1
#
_cell.length_a   1.000
_cell.length_b   1.000
_cell.length_c   1.000
_cell.angle_alpha   90.00
_cell.angle_beta   90.00
_cell.angle_gamma   90.00
#
_symmetry.space_group_name_H-M   'P 1'
#
loop_
_entity.id
_entity.type
_entity.pdbx_description
1 polymer ?
#
loop_
_entity_poly.entity_id
_entity_poly.type
_entity_poly.pdbx_seq_one_letter_code
_entity_poly.pdbx_strand_id
1 'polypeptide(L)'
;MANELTSYRQTIAIVFRELQPGVEVLEADPETLDGEVARLVPDLVICSRVTAVVRERAANWIELYPECKPFSTFCIGGEHRAMEDVQLSDLLSMCARVL
;
A
#
# COMPACT_ATOMS: atom_id res chain seq x y z
N MET A 1 4.60 9.83 18.59
CA MET A 1 3.70 9.08 17.66
C MET A 1 4.39 8.64 16.36
N ALA A 2 5.68 8.92 16.13
CA ALA A 2 6.41 8.34 14.98
C ALA A 2 6.57 6.80 15.08
N ASN A 3 6.75 6.29 16.31
CA ASN A 3 6.96 4.86 16.54
C ASN A 3 5.72 3.99 16.23
N GLU A 4 4.52 4.54 16.38
CA GLU A 4 3.25 3.86 16.09
C GLU A 4 3.05 3.69 14.57
N LEU A 5 3.38 4.70 13.77
CA LEU A 5 3.34 4.65 12.30
C LEU A 5 4.36 3.64 11.75
N THR A 6 5.58 3.62 12.30
CA THR A 6 6.60 2.63 11.94
C THR A 6 6.15 1.22 12.28
N SER A 7 5.60 1.03 13.49
CA SER A 7 5.06 -0.27 13.93
C SER A 7 3.91 -0.74 13.03
N TYR A 8 3.04 0.17 12.60
CA TYR A 8 1.93 -0.14 11.70
C TYR A 8 2.42 -0.58 10.31
N ARG A 9 3.37 0.15 9.72
CA ARG A 9 4.01 -0.22 8.44
C ARG A 9 4.70 -1.58 8.52
N GLN A 10 5.47 -1.82 9.57
CA GLN A 10 6.15 -3.10 9.80
C GLN A 10 5.15 -4.24 9.96
N THR A 11 4.07 -4.01 10.70
CA THR A 11 3.00 -5.00 10.88
C THR A 11 2.39 -5.39 9.54
N ILE A 12 2.04 -4.42 8.69
CA ILE A 12 1.54 -4.69 7.34
C ILE A 12 2.56 -5.51 6.55
N ALA A 13 3.83 -5.08 6.51
CA ALA A 13 4.87 -5.76 5.76
C ALA A 13 5.09 -7.21 6.22
N ILE A 14 5.10 -7.46 7.53
CA ILE A 14 5.20 -8.81 8.11
C ILE A 14 4.03 -9.68 7.66
N VAL A 15 2.80 -9.18 7.80
CA VAL A 15 1.59 -9.94 7.44
C VAL A 15 1.58 -10.29 5.95
N PHE A 16 2.01 -9.36 5.08
CA PHE A 16 2.14 -9.67 3.65
C PHE A 16 3.19 -10.73 3.35
N ARG A 17 4.37 -10.67 3.99
CA ARG A 17 5.43 -11.68 3.82
C ARG A 17 4.98 -13.07 4.30
N GLU A 18 4.21 -13.13 5.38
CA GLU A 18 3.69 -14.39 5.94
C GLU A 18 2.58 -14.99 5.08
N LEU A 19 1.65 -14.16 4.59
CA LEU A 19 0.47 -14.64 3.87
C LEU A 19 0.69 -14.81 2.37
N GLN A 20 1.71 -14.16 1.79
CA GLN A 20 2.07 -14.27 0.39
C GLN A 20 3.57 -14.55 0.24
N PRO A 21 4.03 -15.80 0.50
CA PRO A 21 5.45 -16.14 0.51
C PRO A 21 6.16 -15.96 -0.85
N GLY A 22 5.39 -15.87 -1.94
CA GLY A 22 5.91 -15.64 -3.29
C GLY A 22 6.14 -14.17 -3.65
N VAL A 23 5.78 -13.23 -2.78
CA VAL A 23 5.81 -11.79 -3.06
C VAL A 23 6.99 -11.14 -2.36
N GLU A 24 7.76 -10.35 -3.11
CA GLU A 24 8.81 -9.51 -2.54
C GLU A 24 8.19 -8.27 -1.89
N VAL A 25 8.45 -8.08 -0.60
CA VAL A 25 7.90 -6.96 0.18
C VAL A 25 9.03 -6.06 0.65
N LEU A 26 9.07 -4.85 0.10
CA LEU A 26 9.99 -3.78 0.49
C LEU A 26 9.27 -2.73 1.34
N GLU A 27 9.89 -2.32 2.44
CA GLU A 27 9.45 -1.16 3.22
C GLU A 27 10.23 0.08 2.77
N ALA A 28 9.52 1.16 2.47
CA ALA A 28 10.12 2.45 2.13
C ALA A 28 9.64 3.53 3.11
N ASP A 29 10.49 4.54 3.31
CA ASP A 29 10.08 5.75 4.00
C ASP A 29 9.32 6.68 3.06
N PRO A 30 8.38 7.50 3.56
CA PRO A 30 7.61 8.41 2.70
C PRO A 30 8.49 9.33 1.85
N GLU A 31 9.67 9.70 2.35
CA GLU A 31 10.64 10.57 1.69
C GLU A 31 11.36 9.88 0.51
N THR A 32 11.48 8.55 0.52
CA THR A 32 12.17 7.77 -0.51
C THR A 32 11.21 7.01 -1.42
N LEU A 33 9.92 6.95 -1.07
CA LEU A 33 8.89 6.18 -1.78
C LEU A 33 8.90 6.42 -3.30
N ASP A 34 8.91 7.67 -3.74
CA ASP A 34 8.88 8.00 -5.17
C ASP A 34 10.12 7.49 -5.91
N GLY A 35 11.29 7.57 -5.27
CA GLY A 35 12.54 7.05 -5.83
C GLY A 35 12.51 5.53 -5.95
N GLU A 36 12.01 4.84 -4.93
CA GLU A 36 11.89 3.39 -4.93
C GLU A 36 10.86 2.90 -5.95
N VAL A 37 9.71 3.55 -6.04
CA VAL A 37 8.66 3.23 -7.03
C VAL A 37 9.16 3.43 -8.45
N ALA A 38 9.85 4.55 -8.73
CA ALA A 38 10.42 4.80 -10.05
C ALA A 38 11.51 3.78 -10.44
N ARG A 39 12.26 3.28 -9.46
CA ARG A 39 13.36 2.32 -9.67
C ARG A 39 12.86 0.88 -9.83
N LEU A 40 11.94 0.46 -8.98
CA LEU A 40 11.51 -0.94 -8.85
C LEU A 40 10.28 -1.25 -9.69
N VAL A 41 9.45 -0.25 -10.01
CA VAL A 41 8.18 -0.41 -10.73
C VAL A 41 7.31 -1.51 -10.08
N PRO A 42 6.94 -1.37 -8.79
CA PRO A 42 6.24 -2.41 -8.05
C PRO A 42 4.83 -2.66 -8.59
N ASP A 43 4.38 -3.92 -8.50
CA ASP A 43 3.02 -4.31 -8.88
C ASP A 43 1.95 -3.72 -7.96
N LEU A 44 2.30 -3.49 -6.68
CA LEU A 44 1.43 -2.93 -5.65
C LEU A 44 2.20 -1.98 -4.73
N VAL A 45 1.62 -0.82 -4.45
CA VAL A 45 2.10 0.12 -3.43
C VAL A 45 1.03 0.34 -2.35
N ILE A 46 1.41 0.23 -1.07
CA ILE A 46 0.56 0.63 0.05
C ILE A 46 1.21 1.84 0.73
N CYS A 47 0.49 2.96 0.78
CA CYS A 47 1.03 4.22 1.28
C CYS A 47 -0.05 5.06 1.97
N SER A 48 0.35 6.06 2.76
CA SER A 48 -0.59 7.03 3.37
C SER A 48 -0.94 8.21 2.47
N ARG A 49 -0.18 8.38 1.39
CA ARG A 49 -0.40 9.40 0.37
C ARG A 49 0.06 8.88 -0.98
N VAL A 50 -0.85 8.84 -1.94
CA VAL A 50 -0.54 8.48 -3.32
C VAL A 50 0.03 9.70 -4.03
N THR A 51 1.29 9.60 -4.45
CA THR A 51 1.97 10.63 -5.24
C THR A 51 1.68 10.47 -6.73
N ALA A 52 2.06 11.46 -7.54
CA ALA A 52 1.98 11.34 -9.00
C ALA A 52 2.81 10.16 -9.51
N VAL A 53 4.01 9.95 -8.95
CA VAL A 53 4.90 8.85 -9.33
C VAL A 53 4.26 7.50 -9.06
N VAL A 54 3.62 7.32 -7.89
CA VAL A 54 2.86 6.09 -7.57
C VAL A 54 1.75 5.85 -8.59
N ARG A 55 0.96 6.88 -8.93
CA ARG A 55 -0.14 6.74 -9.91
C ARG A 55 0.34 6.36 -11.31
N GLU A 56 1.51 6.86 -11.71
CA GLU A 56 2.04 6.68 -13.06
C GLU A 56 2.82 5.37 -13.23
N ARG A 57 3.44 4.87 -12.15
CA ARG A 57 4.42 3.78 -12.23
C ARG A 57 3.98 2.48 -11.59
N ALA A 58 3.09 2.51 -10.59
CA ALA A 58 2.59 1.29 -9.97
C ALA A 58 1.29 0.84 -10.65
N ALA A 59 1.20 -0.45 -10.99
CA ALA A 59 -0.01 -1.01 -11.59
C ALA A 59 -1.21 -0.97 -10.63
N ASN A 60 -0.95 -1.16 -9.35
CA ASN A 60 -1.94 -1.15 -8.28
C ASN A 60 -1.44 -0.31 -7.10
N TRP A 61 -2.36 0.34 -6.39
CA TRP A 61 -2.02 1.07 -5.18
C TRP A 61 -3.17 1.12 -4.18
N ILE A 62 -2.82 1.27 -2.91
CA ILE A 62 -3.73 1.48 -1.80
C ILE A 62 -3.26 2.73 -1.05
N GLU A 63 -4.14 3.71 -0.92
CA GLU A 63 -3.96 4.89 -0.08
C GLU A 63 -4.71 4.69 1.24
N LEU A 64 -3.97 4.52 2.33
CA LEU A 64 -4.54 4.37 3.67
C LEU A 64 -4.78 5.75 4.28
N TYR A 65 -6.04 6.01 4.65
CA TYR A 65 -6.45 7.21 5.41
C TYR A 65 -5.94 8.53 4.78
N PRO A 66 -6.28 8.82 3.51
CA PRO A 66 -5.79 10.00 2.83
C PRO A 66 -6.21 11.25 3.57
N GLU A 67 -5.25 12.15 3.80
CA GLU A 67 -5.47 13.39 4.57
C GLU A 67 -6.09 13.12 5.97
N CYS A 68 -5.78 11.97 6.57
CA CYS A 68 -6.32 11.51 7.85
C CYS A 68 -7.86 11.31 7.85
N LYS A 69 -8.46 11.05 6.68
CA LYS A 69 -9.88 10.75 6.54
C LYS A 69 -10.15 9.26 6.85
N PRO A 70 -11.35 8.91 7.35
CA PRO A 70 -11.67 7.54 7.82
C PRO A 70 -12.02 6.57 6.67
N PHE A 71 -11.33 6.68 5.54
CA PHE A 71 -11.47 5.76 4.41
C PHE A 71 -10.12 5.42 3.82
N SER A 72 -10.05 4.36 3.04
CA SER A 72 -8.90 4.08 2.17
C SER A 72 -9.35 4.10 0.72
N THR A 73 -8.44 4.47 -0.19
CA THR A 73 -8.68 4.40 -1.63
C THR A 73 -7.83 3.30 -2.24
N PHE A 74 -8.40 2.60 -3.22
CA PHE A 74 -7.82 1.41 -3.84
C PHE A 74 -7.84 1.61 -5.35
N CYS A 75 -6.71 1.36 -6.00
CA CYS A 75 -6.62 1.13 -7.43
C CYS A 75 -6.13 -0.30 -7.65
N ILE A 76 -7.04 -1.18 -8.04
CA ILE A 76 -6.77 -2.62 -8.20
C ILE A 76 -7.27 -3.05 -9.58
N GLY A 77 -6.38 -3.52 -10.45
CA GLY A 77 -6.72 -3.93 -11.82
C GLY A 77 -7.32 -2.80 -12.66
N GLY A 78 -6.93 -1.55 -12.40
CA GLY A 78 -7.48 -0.36 -13.04
C GLY A 78 -8.85 0.11 -12.50
N GLU A 79 -9.45 -0.60 -11.54
CA GLU A 79 -10.66 -0.14 -10.85
C GLU A 79 -10.31 0.71 -9.63
N HIS A 80 -11.00 1.85 -9.50
CA HIS A 80 -10.85 2.77 -8.39
C HIS A 80 -12.02 2.63 -7.42
N ARG A 81 -11.74 2.39 -6.14
CA ARG A 81 -12.76 2.28 -5.09
C ARG A 81 -12.33 3.00 -3.82
N ALA A 82 -13.29 3.54 -3.08
CA ALA A 82 -13.10 4.05 -1.72
C ALA A 82 -13.90 3.19 -0.74
N MET A 83 -13.31 2.86 0.40
CA MET A 83 -13.95 2.07 1.45
C MET A 83 -13.69 2.71 2.81
N GLU A 84 -14.74 2.81 3.62
CA GLU A 84 -14.66 3.20 5.04
C GLU A 84 -14.36 1.96 5.90
N ASP A 85 -13.89 2.19 7.14
CA ASP A 85 -13.68 1.15 8.16
C ASP A 85 -12.82 -0.05 7.73
N VAL A 86 -11.87 0.18 6.80
CA VAL A 86 -10.99 -0.86 6.22
C VAL A 86 -10.20 -1.59 7.29
N GLN A 87 -10.42 -2.90 7.38
CA GLN A 87 -9.66 -3.81 8.23
C GLN A 87 -8.47 -4.41 7.46
N LEU A 88 -7.51 -4.96 8.19
CA LEU A 88 -6.37 -5.67 7.60
C LEU A 88 -6.81 -6.83 6.69
N SER A 89 -7.89 -7.53 7.03
CA SER A 89 -8.47 -8.59 6.20
C SER A 89 -8.97 -8.10 4.85
N ASP A 90 -9.47 -6.87 4.78
CA ASP A 90 -9.92 -6.26 3.52
C ASP A 90 -8.73 -5.94 2.62
N LEU A 91 -7.64 -5.40 3.20
CA LEU A 91 -6.38 -5.16 2.49
C LEU A 91 -5.87 -6.46 1.86
N LEU A 92 -5.81 -7.53 2.64
CA LEU A 92 -5.32 -8.84 2.18
C LEU A 92 -6.22 -9.43 1.08
N SER A 93 -7.53 -9.33 1.24
CA SER A 93 -8.50 -9.82 0.25
C SER A 93 -8.40 -9.06 -1.08
N MET A 94 -8.11 -7.76 -1.05
CA MET A 94 -7.88 -6.97 -2.26
C MET A 94 -6.55 -7.28 -2.93
N CYS A 95 -5.50 -7.51 -2.15
CA CYS A 95 -4.19 -7.83 -2.69
C CYS A 95 -4.13 -9.23 -3.30
N ALA A 96 -4.87 -10.20 -2.77
CA ALA A 96 -4.99 -11.54 -3.34
C ALA A 96 -5.62 -11.57 -4.76
N ARG A 97 -6.11 -10.43 -5.26
CA ARG A 97 -6.64 -10.30 -6.64
C ARG A 97 -5.56 -9.88 -7.65
N VAL A 98 -4.39 -9.44 -7.18
CA VAL A 98 -3.31 -8.84 -8.00
C VAL A 98 -1.94 -9.45 -7.75
N LEU A 99 -1.73 -10.06 -6.59
CA LEU A 99 -0.56 -10.87 -6.23
C LEU A 99 -0.86 -12.35 -6.51
#